data_AF-A0AAU2URG4-F1
#
_entry.id   AF-A0AAU2URG4-F1
#
_cell.length_a   1.000
_cell.length_b   1.000
_cell.length_c   1.000
_cell.angle_alpha   90.00
_cell.angle_beta   90.00
_cell.angle_gamma   90.00
#
_symmetry.space_group_name_H-M   'P 1'
#
loop_
_entity.id
_entity.type
_entity.pdbx_description
1 polymer ?
#
loop_
_entity_poly.entity_id
_entity_poly.type
_entity_poly.pdbx_seq_one_letter_code
_entity_poly.pdbx_strand_id
1 'polypeptide(L)'
;MKLGRISAVSALVAATLIGSAASPAMAASWTRTSDYQRWTGFNALERGQGVATDGTYFYYAGPGGMVKATVANDSEVASSVAPIPWALSGTYGSDHIGDVEYYGGYVIAPMEDGGSGYQHPLLALYNASDLSYTGRYVQLPLAQMPGGVPWVAVDAAAGLVYTAPWDQDAAQGTNKLVAYSLNDLLNLPAGSTLPVVKTMTLSQPLSRIQGAAMWQGKLYASVDDSAKSVYSIDTSSGQVAYEFHQDVESGDEVQGIAAWDFGPSGGQLHIVNVGSGWKSIFLYLQHYTRTG
;
A
#
# COMPACT_ATOMS: atom_id res chain seq x y z
N MET A 1 11.59 -32.80 82.04
CA MET A 1 10.69 -32.37 80.95
C MET A 1 10.78 -30.85 80.90
N LYS A 2 11.52 -30.17 79.98
CA LYS A 2 11.48 -30.15 78.50
C LYS A 2 10.04 -29.90 78.00
N LEU A 3 9.68 -28.92 77.16
CA LEU A 3 10.34 -27.88 76.35
C LEU A 3 9.39 -26.64 76.33
N GLY A 4 9.83 -25.38 76.30
CA GLY A 4 10.43 -24.72 75.13
C GLY A 4 9.38 -24.45 74.04
N ARG A 5 8.66 -23.31 74.09
CA ARG A 5 7.79 -22.86 72.98
C ARG A 5 8.63 -22.06 71.99
N ILE A 6 8.79 -22.64 70.80
CA ILE A 6 9.48 -22.06 69.64
C ILE A 6 8.48 -21.23 68.83
N SER A 7 8.97 -20.10 68.33
CA SER A 7 8.34 -19.11 67.46
C SER A 7 7.77 -19.69 66.16
N ALA A 8 6.71 -19.06 65.63
CA ALA A 8 6.40 -19.08 64.20
C ALA A 8 6.17 -17.64 63.74
N VAL A 9 7.19 -17.06 63.09
CA VAL A 9 7.09 -15.81 62.35
C VAL A 9 6.50 -16.19 60.99
N SER A 10 5.27 -15.73 60.72
CA SER A 10 4.66 -15.87 59.40
C SER A 10 5.29 -14.86 58.45
N ALA A 11 6.14 -15.32 57.54
CA ALA A 11 6.66 -14.51 56.44
C ALA A 11 5.56 -14.36 55.37
N LEU A 12 5.11 -13.13 55.16
CA LEU A 12 4.24 -12.76 54.04
C LEU A 12 5.08 -12.73 52.76
N VAL A 13 4.95 -13.75 51.91
CA VAL A 13 5.56 -13.74 50.57
C VAL A 13 4.67 -12.90 49.65
N ALA A 14 5.08 -11.66 49.38
CA ALA A 14 4.53 -10.88 48.29
C ALA A 14 4.99 -11.50 46.96
N ALA A 15 4.09 -12.17 46.25
CA ALA A 15 4.33 -12.61 44.89
C ALA A 15 4.32 -11.39 43.96
N THR A 16 5.50 -10.88 43.63
CA THR A 16 5.69 -9.93 42.55
C THR A 16 5.40 -10.64 41.24
N LEU A 17 4.23 -10.36 40.64
CA LEU A 17 3.98 -10.66 39.24
C LEU A 17 4.93 -9.79 38.41
N ILE A 18 6.08 -10.36 38.06
CA ILE A 18 6.92 -9.81 36.99
C ILE A 18 6.14 -10.03 35.71
N GLY A 19 5.41 -9.01 35.28
CA GLY A 19 4.89 -8.96 33.92
C GLY A 19 6.07 -9.16 32.98
N SER A 20 6.04 -10.27 32.23
CA SER A 20 6.91 -10.45 31.08
C SER A 20 6.62 -9.31 30.13
N ALA A 21 7.45 -8.26 30.17
CA ALA A 21 7.54 -7.32 29.06
C ALA A 21 7.88 -8.18 27.85
N ALA A 22 6.94 -8.30 26.93
CA ALA A 22 7.21 -8.88 25.63
C ALA A 22 8.44 -8.12 25.08
N SER A 23 9.54 -8.84 24.87
CA SER A 23 10.66 -8.29 24.13
C SER A 23 10.12 -7.73 22.81
N PRO A 24 10.56 -6.55 22.36
CA PRO A 24 10.18 -6.10 21.02
C PRO A 24 10.60 -7.23 20.08
N ALA A 25 9.63 -7.81 19.37
CA ALA A 25 9.92 -8.77 18.32
C ALA A 25 10.98 -8.10 17.45
N MET A 26 12.18 -8.68 17.38
CA MET A 26 13.23 -8.21 16.49
C MET A 26 12.59 -8.12 15.10
N ALA A 27 12.54 -6.90 14.57
CA ALA A 27 11.96 -6.61 13.27
C ALA A 27 12.60 -7.56 12.26
N ALA A 28 11.78 -8.24 11.48
CA ALA A 28 12.34 -9.06 10.43
C ALA A 28 12.95 -8.13 9.38
N SER A 29 14.22 -8.37 9.05
CA SER A 29 14.88 -7.62 7.99
C SER A 29 14.33 -8.08 6.64
N TRP A 30 13.54 -7.24 6.00
CA TRP A 30 13.34 -7.36 4.57
C TRP A 30 14.69 -7.20 3.88
N THR A 31 15.01 -8.12 2.98
CA THR A 31 16.25 -8.11 2.20
C THR A 31 15.88 -8.10 0.73
N ARG A 32 16.50 -7.20 -0.03
CA ARG A 32 16.34 -7.15 -1.47
C ARG A 32 16.90 -8.43 -2.09
N THR A 33 16.18 -9.04 -3.02
CA THR A 33 16.68 -10.17 -3.82
C THR A 33 17.71 -9.69 -4.85
N SER A 34 18.56 -10.59 -5.34
CA SER A 34 19.47 -10.28 -6.46
C SER A 34 18.71 -9.89 -7.73
N ASP A 35 17.53 -10.48 -7.91
CA ASP A 35 16.73 -10.33 -9.11
C ASP A 35 15.93 -9.03 -9.05
N TYR A 36 15.92 -8.31 -10.17
CA TYR A 36 15.16 -7.09 -10.38
C TYR A 36 14.95 -6.87 -11.88
N GLN A 37 13.89 -6.13 -12.24
CA GLN A 37 13.66 -5.71 -13.61
C GLN A 37 14.03 -4.24 -13.79
N ARG A 38 14.41 -3.87 -15.01
CA ARG A 38 14.67 -2.49 -15.40
C ARG A 38 14.08 -2.21 -16.76
N TRP A 39 13.26 -1.17 -16.86
CA TRP A 39 12.68 -0.69 -18.11
C TRP A 39 13.12 0.73 -18.41
N THR A 40 13.02 1.11 -19.68
CA THR A 40 13.26 2.48 -20.13
C THR A 40 12.22 2.98 -21.12
N GLY A 41 12.16 4.30 -21.31
CA GLY A 41 11.37 4.93 -22.35
C GLY A 41 9.88 4.64 -22.18
N PHE A 42 9.21 4.22 -23.25
CA PHE A 42 7.78 3.96 -23.23
C PHE A 42 7.37 2.91 -22.19
N ASN A 43 8.17 1.84 -22.02
CA ASN A 43 7.88 0.80 -21.03
C ASN A 43 7.91 1.33 -19.60
N ALA A 44 8.75 2.33 -19.31
CA ALA A 44 8.78 2.98 -18.00
C ALA A 44 7.55 3.89 -17.80
N LEU A 45 7.07 4.57 -18.85
CA LEU A 45 5.88 5.43 -18.79
C LEU A 45 4.58 4.65 -18.54
N GLU A 46 4.50 3.39 -18.93
CA GLU A 46 3.29 2.57 -18.73
C GLU A 46 3.25 1.85 -17.36
N ARG A 47 4.32 1.96 -16.57
CA ARG A 47 4.51 1.17 -15.35
C ARG A 47 5.03 1.95 -14.14
N GLY A 48 5.33 3.23 -14.33
CA GLY A 48 6.14 4.03 -13.43
C GLY A 48 5.45 4.52 -12.15
N GLN A 49 4.24 4.07 -11.85
CA GLN A 49 3.46 4.56 -10.69
C GLN A 49 2.98 3.43 -9.80
N GLY A 50 2.25 2.47 -10.35
CA GLY A 50 1.59 1.43 -9.57
C GLY A 50 1.99 0.02 -9.95
N VAL A 51 1.92 -0.89 -8.98
CA VAL A 51 2.07 -2.33 -9.19
C VAL A 51 1.15 -3.13 -8.27
N ALA A 52 0.44 -4.09 -8.84
CA ALA A 52 -0.33 -5.11 -8.12
C ALA A 52 0.00 -6.51 -8.64
N THR A 53 -0.44 -7.54 -7.94
CA THR A 53 -0.26 -8.94 -8.37
C THR A 53 -1.40 -9.84 -7.92
N ASP A 54 -1.77 -10.80 -8.77
CA ASP A 54 -2.64 -11.94 -8.41
C ASP A 54 -1.85 -13.22 -8.14
N GLY A 55 -0.51 -13.12 -8.12
CA GLY A 55 0.43 -14.23 -8.02
C GLY A 55 0.66 -15.01 -9.32
N THR A 56 0.00 -14.64 -10.41
CA THR A 56 0.24 -15.17 -11.76
C THR A 56 0.73 -14.07 -12.71
N TYR A 57 0.21 -12.86 -12.53
CA TYR A 57 0.51 -11.68 -13.29
C TYR A 57 0.83 -10.50 -12.39
N PHE A 58 1.74 -9.65 -12.87
CA PHE A 58 1.83 -8.26 -12.41
C PHE A 58 0.89 -7.39 -13.22
N TYR A 59 0.32 -6.40 -12.54
CA TYR A 59 -0.51 -5.34 -13.09
C TYR A 59 0.16 -4.02 -12.79
N TYR A 60 0.60 -3.32 -13.82
CA TYR A 60 1.26 -2.04 -13.68
C TYR A 60 0.36 -0.90 -14.12
N ALA A 61 0.56 0.25 -13.51
CA ALA A 61 0.02 1.52 -13.96
C ALA A 61 1.13 2.57 -14.04
N GLY A 62 0.99 3.47 -15.01
CA GLY A 62 1.84 4.63 -15.14
C GLY A 62 1.14 5.76 -15.90
N PRO A 63 1.80 6.92 -16.07
CA PRO A 63 1.20 8.10 -16.68
C PRO A 63 0.60 7.87 -18.07
N GLY A 64 1.15 6.92 -18.84
CA GLY A 64 0.76 6.68 -20.23
C GLY A 64 -0.06 5.40 -20.47
N GLY A 65 -0.15 4.50 -19.49
CA GLY A 65 -0.59 3.14 -19.76
C GLY A 65 -0.83 2.28 -18.53
N MET A 66 -1.48 1.15 -18.75
CA MET A 66 -1.48 0.01 -17.85
C MET A 66 -0.97 -1.22 -18.58
N VAL A 67 -0.22 -2.09 -17.90
CA VAL A 67 0.30 -3.33 -18.50
C VAL A 67 0.09 -4.50 -17.56
N LYS A 68 -0.31 -5.63 -18.15
CA LYS A 68 -0.36 -6.93 -17.48
C LYS A 68 0.75 -7.79 -18.03
N ALA A 69 1.63 -8.27 -17.16
CA ALA A 69 2.72 -9.16 -17.53
C ALA A 69 2.72 -10.40 -16.64
N THR A 70 3.33 -11.48 -17.10
CA THR A 70 3.62 -12.65 -16.24
C THR A 70 4.42 -12.21 -15.01
N VAL A 71 4.31 -12.94 -13.89
CA VAL A 71 5.16 -12.69 -12.70
C VAL A 71 6.66 -12.88 -12.96
N ALA A 72 7.02 -13.66 -13.98
CA ALA A 72 8.41 -13.73 -14.47
C ALA A 72 8.84 -12.46 -15.22
N ASN A 73 7.89 -11.57 -15.56
CA ASN A 73 8.07 -10.38 -16.40
C ASN A 73 8.70 -10.68 -17.77
N ASP A 74 8.52 -11.89 -18.29
CA ASP A 74 9.06 -12.34 -19.58
C ASP A 74 8.04 -12.21 -20.74
N SER A 75 6.77 -11.96 -20.42
CA SER A 75 5.72 -11.75 -21.41
C SER A 75 4.67 -10.76 -20.94
N GLU A 76 4.40 -9.75 -21.76
CA GLU A 76 3.19 -8.94 -21.66
C GLU A 76 2.01 -9.72 -22.23
N VAL A 77 0.87 -9.68 -21.54
CA VAL A 77 -0.34 -10.44 -21.91
C VAL A 77 -1.55 -9.54 -22.18
N ALA A 78 -1.54 -8.30 -21.68
CA ALA A 78 -2.51 -7.27 -22.00
C ALA A 78 -1.93 -5.89 -21.71
N SER A 79 -2.43 -4.86 -22.41
CA SER A 79 -2.09 -3.47 -22.15
C SER A 79 -3.28 -2.57 -22.46
N SER A 80 -3.33 -1.41 -21.79
CA SER A 80 -4.28 -0.34 -22.07
C SER A 80 -3.51 0.96 -22.21
N VAL A 81 -3.51 1.51 -23.43
CA VAL A 81 -2.92 2.83 -23.73
C VAL A 81 -3.94 3.90 -23.38
N ALA A 82 -3.50 4.98 -22.71
CA ALA A 82 -4.38 6.04 -22.21
C ALA A 82 -5.55 5.49 -21.35
N PRO A 83 -5.23 4.81 -20.22
CA PRO A 83 -6.19 4.06 -19.43
C PRO A 83 -7.26 4.93 -18.76
N ILE A 84 -7.02 6.23 -18.59
CA ILE A 84 -7.97 7.16 -18.00
C ILE A 84 -9.10 7.46 -19.01
N PRO A 85 -10.35 7.06 -18.73
CA PRO A 85 -11.45 7.29 -19.66
C PRO A 85 -11.73 8.78 -19.84
N TRP A 86 -12.03 9.19 -21.07
CA TRP A 86 -12.39 10.59 -21.40
C TRP A 86 -13.49 11.14 -20.48
N ALA A 87 -14.49 10.33 -20.12
CA ALA A 87 -15.59 10.76 -19.28
C ALA A 87 -15.12 11.13 -17.86
N LEU A 88 -14.12 10.42 -17.30
CA LEU A 88 -13.55 10.74 -15.99
C LEU A 88 -12.64 11.96 -16.09
N SER A 89 -11.77 12.02 -17.10
CA SER A 89 -10.90 13.17 -17.35
C SER A 89 -11.69 14.45 -17.61
N GLY A 90 -12.73 14.41 -18.45
CA GLY A 90 -13.54 15.57 -18.80
C GLY A 90 -14.50 16.04 -17.69
N THR A 91 -14.95 15.12 -16.82
CA THR A 91 -15.89 15.47 -15.72
C THR A 91 -15.17 15.86 -14.45
N TYR A 92 -14.10 15.14 -14.10
CA TYR A 92 -13.42 15.26 -12.81
C TYR A 92 -11.99 15.80 -12.93
N GLY A 93 -11.49 16.02 -14.15
CA GLY A 93 -10.11 16.45 -14.35
C GLY A 93 -9.08 15.34 -14.14
N SER A 94 -9.50 14.08 -14.05
CA SER A 94 -8.58 12.95 -13.80
C SER A 94 -7.48 12.91 -14.87
N ASP A 95 -6.23 12.92 -14.41
CA ASP A 95 -5.02 12.96 -15.23
C ASP A 95 -3.91 12.03 -14.73
N HIS A 96 -4.15 11.33 -13.63
CA HIS A 96 -3.17 10.48 -12.96
C HIS A 96 -3.80 9.19 -12.43
N ILE A 97 -3.05 8.08 -12.49
CA ILE A 97 -3.37 6.79 -11.85
C ILE A 97 -2.28 6.48 -10.83
N GLY A 98 -2.65 6.31 -9.57
CA GLY A 98 -1.71 5.96 -8.52
C GLY A 98 -1.38 4.46 -8.44
N ASP A 99 -0.93 4.01 -7.27
CA ASP A 99 -0.67 2.60 -7.00
C ASP A 99 -1.94 1.77 -6.99
N VAL A 100 -1.96 0.73 -7.82
CA VAL A 100 -3.13 -0.10 -8.10
C VAL A 100 -3.15 -1.32 -7.19
N GLU A 101 -4.33 -1.96 -7.07
CA GLU A 101 -4.46 -3.24 -6.38
C GLU A 101 -5.27 -4.24 -7.21
N TYR A 102 -4.98 -5.52 -7.06
CA TYR A 102 -5.75 -6.60 -7.67
C TYR A 102 -6.73 -7.21 -6.66
N TYR A 103 -7.99 -7.37 -7.07
CA TYR A 103 -8.92 -8.22 -6.34
C TYR A 103 -10.05 -8.75 -7.21
N GLY A 104 -10.33 -10.05 -7.10
CA GLY A 104 -11.57 -10.64 -7.62
C GLY A 104 -11.78 -10.47 -9.12
N GLY A 105 -10.70 -10.49 -9.91
CA GLY A 105 -10.78 -10.27 -11.37
C GLY A 105 -10.79 -8.80 -11.80
N TYR A 106 -10.59 -7.86 -10.86
CA TYR A 106 -10.44 -6.44 -11.14
C TYR A 106 -9.04 -5.93 -10.79
N VAL A 107 -8.59 -4.95 -11.56
CA VAL A 107 -7.57 -3.99 -11.12
C VAL A 107 -8.32 -2.75 -10.62
N ILE A 108 -8.07 -2.40 -9.36
CA ILE A 108 -8.63 -1.24 -8.68
C ILE A 108 -7.60 -0.13 -8.81
N ALA A 109 -7.99 0.95 -9.48
CA ALA A 109 -7.09 2.04 -9.83
C ALA A 109 -7.53 3.33 -9.14
N PRO A 110 -6.69 3.91 -8.27
CA PRO A 110 -6.96 5.22 -7.72
C PRO A 110 -6.67 6.28 -8.79
N MET A 111 -7.58 7.25 -8.92
CA MET A 111 -7.54 8.29 -9.95
C MET A 111 -7.52 9.66 -9.29
N GLU A 112 -6.62 10.51 -9.78
CA GLU A 112 -6.40 11.85 -9.24
C GLU A 112 -6.48 12.91 -10.35
N ASP A 113 -6.86 14.12 -9.95
CA ASP A 113 -6.92 15.33 -10.77
C ASP A 113 -5.82 16.31 -10.36
N GLY A 114 -4.55 15.88 -10.49
CA GLY A 114 -3.38 16.59 -9.98
C GLY A 114 -3.23 17.97 -10.61
N GLY A 115 -3.50 18.11 -11.91
CA GLY A 115 -3.52 19.39 -12.61
C GLY A 115 -4.62 20.35 -12.15
N SER A 116 -5.61 19.87 -11.38
CA SER A 116 -6.74 20.64 -10.85
C SER A 116 -6.72 20.78 -9.33
N GLY A 117 -5.63 20.37 -8.67
CA GLY A 117 -5.45 20.51 -7.23
C GLY A 117 -6.09 19.39 -6.40
N TYR A 118 -6.24 18.19 -6.96
CA TYR A 118 -6.64 16.98 -6.23
C TYR A 118 -8.02 17.08 -5.55
N GLN A 119 -9.03 17.55 -6.30
CA GLN A 119 -10.37 17.81 -5.78
C GLN A 119 -11.33 16.62 -5.95
N HIS A 120 -10.99 15.64 -6.78
CA HIS A 120 -11.89 14.55 -7.16
C HIS A 120 -11.20 13.18 -7.02
N PRO A 121 -10.97 12.70 -5.79
CA PRO A 121 -10.37 11.39 -5.55
C PRO A 121 -11.36 10.28 -5.94
N LEU A 122 -11.00 9.43 -6.90
CA LEU A 122 -11.83 8.31 -7.36
C LEU A 122 -11.11 6.98 -7.19
N LEU A 123 -11.90 5.90 -7.10
CA LEU A 123 -11.42 4.54 -7.37
C LEU A 123 -12.18 4.00 -8.58
N ALA A 124 -11.45 3.62 -9.64
CA ALA A 124 -11.99 3.07 -10.88
C ALA A 124 -11.67 1.57 -11.00
N LEU A 125 -12.54 0.81 -11.66
CA LEU A 125 -12.36 -0.63 -11.85
C LEU A 125 -12.05 -0.98 -13.32
N TYR A 126 -11.04 -1.81 -13.50
CA TYR A 126 -10.62 -2.36 -14.79
C TYR A 126 -10.70 -3.87 -14.74
N ASN A 127 -11.06 -4.51 -15.87
CA ASN A 127 -11.05 -5.97 -15.96
C ASN A 127 -9.61 -6.46 -15.91
N ALA A 128 -9.28 -7.35 -14.98
CA ALA A 128 -7.93 -7.90 -14.87
C ALA A 128 -7.57 -8.87 -16.02
N SER A 129 -8.54 -9.28 -16.83
CA SER A 129 -8.30 -10.12 -18.00
C SER A 129 -7.57 -9.37 -19.11
N ASP A 130 -7.97 -8.13 -19.38
CA ASP A 130 -7.55 -7.36 -20.57
C ASP A 130 -7.26 -5.87 -20.29
N LEU A 131 -7.36 -5.43 -19.03
CA LEU A 131 -7.20 -4.05 -18.59
C LEU A 131 -8.20 -3.06 -19.20
N SER A 132 -9.34 -3.53 -19.69
CA SER A 132 -10.42 -2.65 -20.15
C SER A 132 -11.12 -1.98 -18.97
N TYR A 133 -11.40 -0.67 -19.08
CA TYR A 133 -12.21 0.03 -18.10
C TYR A 133 -13.64 -0.56 -18.06
N THR A 134 -14.12 -0.89 -16.87
CA THR A 134 -15.41 -1.57 -16.70
C THR A 134 -16.62 -0.64 -16.83
N GLY A 135 -16.40 0.69 -16.93
CA GLY A 135 -17.45 1.69 -16.77
C GLY A 135 -17.77 2.04 -15.32
N ARG A 136 -17.08 1.43 -14.35
CA ARG A 136 -17.38 1.57 -12.92
C ARG A 136 -16.30 2.33 -12.17
N TYR A 137 -16.77 3.25 -11.34
CA TYR A 137 -15.94 4.04 -10.44
C TYR A 137 -16.78 4.47 -9.24
N VAL A 138 -16.11 4.82 -8.14
CA VAL A 138 -16.70 5.44 -6.95
C VAL A 138 -15.91 6.68 -6.57
N GLN A 139 -16.58 7.64 -5.95
CA GLN A 139 -15.96 8.85 -5.42
C GLN A 139 -15.59 8.64 -3.96
N LEU A 140 -14.38 9.04 -3.57
CA LEU A 140 -14.00 9.10 -2.17
C LEU A 140 -14.37 10.49 -1.60
N PRO A 141 -14.81 10.60 -0.34
CA PRO A 141 -15.09 11.91 0.24
C PRO A 141 -13.82 12.77 0.30
N LEU A 142 -13.80 13.92 -0.38
CA LEU A 142 -12.64 14.83 -0.43
C LEU A 142 -12.11 15.20 0.96
N ALA A 143 -13.00 15.37 1.94
CA ALA A 143 -12.62 15.66 3.32
C ALA A 143 -11.74 14.58 3.98
N GLN A 144 -11.71 13.36 3.44
CA GLN A 144 -10.85 12.26 3.89
C GLN A 144 -9.58 12.11 3.05
N MET A 145 -9.55 12.71 1.85
CA MET A 145 -8.47 12.59 0.87
C MET A 145 -7.95 13.96 0.43
N PRO A 146 -7.57 14.86 1.36
CA PRO A 146 -6.98 16.13 0.99
C PRO A 146 -5.65 15.89 0.27
N GLY A 147 -5.47 16.51 -0.89
CA GLY A 147 -4.23 16.34 -1.66
C GLY A 147 -4.14 15.04 -2.45
N GLY A 148 -5.24 14.28 -2.57
CA GLY A 148 -5.34 13.18 -3.53
C GLY A 148 -5.53 11.80 -2.91
N VAL A 149 -5.61 10.80 -3.79
CA VAL A 149 -5.69 9.37 -3.52
C VAL A 149 -4.58 8.68 -4.31
N PRO A 150 -3.35 8.60 -3.79
CA PRO A 150 -2.21 8.08 -4.55
C PRO A 150 -2.15 6.55 -4.60
N TRP A 151 -2.91 5.84 -3.78
CA TRP A 151 -2.84 4.38 -3.69
C TRP A 151 -4.14 3.76 -3.15
N VAL A 152 -4.30 2.46 -3.35
CA VAL A 152 -5.36 1.65 -2.75
C VAL A 152 -4.81 0.30 -2.32
N ALA A 153 -5.24 -0.22 -1.17
CA ALA A 153 -4.86 -1.54 -0.67
C ALA A 153 -6.10 -2.35 -0.29
N VAL A 154 -6.11 -3.65 -0.60
CA VAL A 154 -7.25 -4.53 -0.31
C VAL A 154 -6.94 -5.50 0.83
N ASP A 155 -7.75 -5.47 1.88
CA ASP A 155 -7.79 -6.49 2.92
C ASP A 155 -8.99 -7.41 2.68
N ALA A 156 -8.75 -8.43 1.86
CA ALA A 156 -9.75 -9.41 1.47
C ALA A 156 -10.32 -10.18 2.68
N ALA A 157 -9.49 -10.43 3.70
CA ALA A 157 -9.90 -11.18 4.88
C ALA A 157 -10.86 -10.37 5.76
N ALA A 158 -10.63 -9.06 5.87
CA ALA A 158 -11.53 -8.15 6.58
C ALA A 158 -12.71 -7.64 5.72
N GLY A 159 -12.67 -7.84 4.40
CA GLY A 159 -13.64 -7.26 3.47
C GLY A 159 -13.52 -5.74 3.36
N LEU A 160 -12.31 -5.21 3.52
CA LEU A 160 -12.03 -3.78 3.58
C LEU A 160 -11.08 -3.32 2.48
N VAL A 161 -11.20 -2.05 2.13
CA VAL A 161 -10.29 -1.32 1.25
C VAL A 161 -9.71 -0.16 2.03
N TYR A 162 -8.41 0.03 1.94
CA TYR A 162 -7.70 1.09 2.63
C TYR A 162 -7.06 2.07 1.65
N THR A 163 -7.05 3.35 2.03
CA THR A 163 -6.26 4.40 1.39
C THR A 163 -5.99 5.52 2.39
N ALA A 164 -5.13 6.46 2.04
CA ALA A 164 -4.84 7.68 2.77
C ALA A 164 -4.33 8.75 1.80
N PRO A 165 -4.43 10.05 2.14
CA PRO A 165 -3.84 11.10 1.33
C PRO A 165 -2.33 10.96 1.20
N TRP A 166 -1.78 11.57 0.15
CA TRP A 166 -0.34 11.60 -0.13
C TRP A 166 0.49 12.12 1.04
N ASP A 167 0.05 13.23 1.62
CA ASP A 167 0.66 13.83 2.81
C ASP A 167 -0.29 13.79 4.01
N GLN A 168 0.26 13.37 5.14
CA GLN A 168 -0.43 13.37 6.41
C GLN A 168 0.18 14.38 7.39
N ASP A 169 -0.70 15.04 8.14
CA ASP A 169 -0.36 16.02 9.15
C ASP A 169 -1.28 15.82 10.37
N ALA A 170 -0.66 15.52 11.51
CA ALA A 170 -1.38 15.33 12.77
C ALA A 170 -2.07 16.62 13.26
N ALA A 171 -1.50 17.80 12.98
CA ALA A 171 -2.09 19.07 13.35
C ALA A 171 -3.35 19.38 12.53
N GLN A 172 -3.42 18.87 11.30
CA GLN A 172 -4.59 18.98 10.42
C GLN A 172 -5.54 17.79 10.57
N GLY A 173 -5.18 16.78 11.37
CA GLY A 173 -5.98 15.59 11.61
C GLY A 173 -6.09 14.67 10.39
N THR A 174 -5.12 14.72 9.49
CA THR A 174 -5.04 13.88 8.27
C THR A 174 -4.13 12.66 8.43
N ASN A 175 -3.52 12.47 9.61
CA ASN A 175 -2.75 11.28 10.00
C ASN A 175 -3.65 10.06 10.26
N LYS A 176 -4.39 9.64 9.24
CA LYS A 176 -5.38 8.58 9.34
C LYS A 176 -5.30 7.64 8.16
N LEU A 177 -5.48 6.36 8.44
CA LEU A 177 -5.84 5.35 7.45
C LEU A 177 -7.37 5.30 7.34
N VAL A 178 -7.90 5.38 6.13
CA VAL A 178 -9.36 5.39 5.88
C VAL A 178 -9.77 4.05 5.31
N ALA A 179 -10.79 3.44 5.91
CA ALA A 179 -11.31 2.14 5.51
C ALA A 179 -12.69 2.29 4.86
N TYR A 180 -12.88 1.54 3.79
CA TYR A 180 -14.14 1.41 3.06
C TYR A 180 -14.52 -0.06 2.94
N SER A 181 -15.79 -0.33 2.64
CA SER A 181 -16.28 -1.69 2.36
C SER A 181 -15.81 -2.14 0.97
N LEU A 182 -15.14 -3.28 0.90
CA LEU A 182 -14.76 -3.90 -0.38
C LEU A 182 -16.00 -4.29 -1.19
N ASN A 183 -17.04 -4.78 -0.51
CA ASN A 183 -18.30 -5.11 -1.17
C ASN A 183 -18.94 -3.86 -1.79
N ASP A 184 -18.89 -2.71 -1.12
CA ASP A 184 -19.50 -1.49 -1.63
C ASP A 184 -18.70 -0.92 -2.80
N LEU A 185 -17.37 -0.92 -2.73
CA LEU A 185 -16.50 -0.59 -3.86
C LEU A 185 -16.87 -1.41 -5.11
N LEU A 186 -17.09 -2.71 -4.91
CA LEU A 186 -17.38 -3.65 -5.99
C LEU A 186 -18.84 -3.69 -6.42
N ASN A 187 -19.80 -3.05 -5.74
CA ASN A 187 -21.23 -3.21 -6.07
C ASN A 187 -22.02 -1.91 -6.16
N LEU A 188 -21.50 -0.79 -5.63
CA LEU A 188 -22.18 0.49 -5.78
C LEU A 188 -22.29 0.89 -7.26
N PRO A 189 -23.37 1.62 -7.63
CA PRO A 189 -23.50 2.23 -8.95
C PRO A 189 -22.32 3.16 -9.26
N ALA A 190 -21.95 3.23 -10.54
CA ALA A 190 -20.90 4.12 -10.99
C ALA A 190 -21.16 5.58 -10.57
N GLY A 191 -20.13 6.25 -10.05
CA GLY A 191 -20.20 7.62 -9.55
C GLY A 191 -20.75 7.79 -8.14
N SER A 192 -21.13 6.70 -7.46
CA SER A 192 -21.56 6.78 -6.06
C SER A 192 -20.41 7.20 -5.15
N THR A 193 -20.71 7.94 -4.09
CA THR A 193 -19.75 8.18 -3.00
C THR A 193 -19.59 6.91 -2.17
N LEU A 194 -18.36 6.46 -1.98
CA LEU A 194 -18.05 5.28 -1.17
C LEU A 194 -18.12 5.66 0.33
N PRO A 195 -19.02 5.04 1.13
CA PRO A 195 -19.16 5.38 2.54
C PRO A 195 -17.94 4.95 3.35
N VAL A 196 -17.43 5.85 4.20
CA VAL A 196 -16.37 5.53 5.15
C VAL A 196 -16.90 4.54 6.18
N VAL A 197 -16.23 3.40 6.32
CA VAL A 197 -16.55 2.40 7.35
C VAL A 197 -15.90 2.79 8.68
N LYS A 198 -14.62 3.14 8.65
CA LYS A 198 -13.86 3.59 9.83
C LYS A 198 -12.61 4.37 9.41
N THR A 199 -12.07 5.13 10.34
CA THR A 199 -10.75 5.76 10.24
C THR A 199 -9.89 5.33 11.41
N MET A 200 -8.62 5.05 11.17
CA MET A 200 -7.64 4.74 12.21
C MET A 200 -6.59 5.83 12.25
N THR A 201 -6.45 6.51 13.38
CA THR A 201 -5.37 7.50 13.58
C THR A 201 -4.04 6.77 13.63
N LEU A 202 -3.08 7.20 12.82
CA LEU A 202 -1.75 6.63 12.83
C LEU A 202 -0.94 7.10 14.05
N SER A 203 -0.12 6.22 14.61
CA SER A 203 0.76 6.53 15.75
C SER A 203 1.80 7.62 15.42
N GLN A 204 2.11 7.78 14.13
CA GLN A 204 2.86 8.90 13.57
C GLN A 204 2.34 9.18 12.14
N PRO A 205 2.34 10.45 11.68
CA PRO A 205 2.01 10.76 10.29
C PRO A 205 3.07 10.18 9.34
N LEU A 206 2.62 9.78 8.15
CA LEU A 206 3.48 9.46 7.01
C LEU A 206 3.22 10.46 5.88
N SER A 207 4.26 10.96 5.25
CA SER A 207 4.19 11.96 4.17
C SER A 207 4.82 11.40 2.92
N ARG A 208 4.26 11.72 1.75
CA ARG A 208 4.61 11.18 0.44
C ARG A 208 4.45 9.65 0.37
N ILE A 209 3.30 9.14 0.81
CA ILE A 209 2.97 7.72 0.61
C ILE A 209 2.62 7.51 -0.86
N GLN A 210 3.38 6.66 -1.55
CA GLN A 210 3.25 6.45 -3.00
C GLN A 210 2.50 5.16 -3.33
N GLY A 211 2.50 4.20 -2.41
CA GLY A 211 1.88 2.90 -2.60
C GLY A 211 1.65 2.19 -1.28
N ALA A 212 0.70 1.25 -1.27
CA ALA A 212 0.58 0.33 -0.16
C ALA A 212 -0.11 -0.99 -0.55
N ALA A 213 0.30 -2.08 0.09
CA ALA A 213 -0.31 -3.39 -0.07
C ALA A 213 -0.51 -4.11 1.26
N MET A 214 -1.53 -4.97 1.33
CA MET A 214 -1.74 -5.84 2.48
C MET A 214 -0.86 -7.08 2.38
N TRP A 215 -0.17 -7.43 3.47
CA TRP A 215 0.55 -8.69 3.59
C TRP A 215 0.43 -9.24 5.01
N GLN A 216 -0.05 -10.48 5.13
CA GLN A 216 -0.16 -11.21 6.40
C GLN A 216 -0.77 -10.39 7.56
N GLY A 217 -1.86 -9.66 7.27
CA GLY A 217 -2.61 -8.91 8.27
C GLY A 217 -2.04 -7.52 8.63
N LYS A 218 -0.97 -7.09 7.97
CA LYS A 218 -0.46 -5.71 8.06
C LYS A 218 -0.52 -5.03 6.70
N LEU A 219 -0.65 -3.71 6.71
CA LEU A 219 -0.48 -2.88 5.53
C LEU A 219 0.98 -2.44 5.44
N TYR A 220 1.61 -2.58 4.29
CA TYR A 220 2.97 -2.10 4.02
C TYR A 220 2.90 -0.91 3.07
N ALA A 221 3.48 0.21 3.46
CA ALA A 221 3.44 1.47 2.73
C ALA A 221 4.84 1.84 2.20
N SER A 222 4.93 2.10 0.90
CA SER A 222 6.11 2.68 0.23
C SER A 222 6.05 4.21 0.36
N VAL A 223 7.10 4.78 0.95
CA VAL A 223 7.10 6.20 1.35
C VAL A 223 8.33 6.91 0.80
N ASP A 224 8.10 7.96 0.01
CA ASP A 224 9.15 8.78 -0.61
C ASP A 224 9.72 9.83 0.35
N ASP A 225 10.10 9.38 1.55
CA ASP A 225 10.83 10.17 2.52
C ASP A 225 12.33 10.28 2.17
N SER A 226 13.11 10.96 3.00
CA SER A 226 14.56 11.10 2.75
C SER A 226 15.32 9.79 2.76
N ALA A 227 14.77 8.75 3.40
CA ALA A 227 15.37 7.44 3.51
C ALA A 227 14.79 6.43 2.51
N LYS A 228 13.76 6.80 1.72
CA LYS A 228 13.07 5.92 0.77
C LYS A 228 12.52 4.69 1.49
N SER A 229 11.78 4.94 2.56
CA SER A 229 11.40 3.91 3.54
C SER A 229 10.20 3.06 3.12
N VAL A 230 10.10 1.88 3.75
CA VAL A 230 8.87 1.10 3.86
C VAL A 230 8.47 1.01 5.32
N TYR A 231 7.20 1.30 5.60
CA TYR A 231 6.60 1.18 6.93
C TYR A 231 5.52 0.11 6.91
N SER A 232 5.32 -0.59 8.03
CA SER A 232 4.11 -1.37 8.26
C SER A 232 3.12 -0.60 9.13
N ILE A 233 1.83 -0.83 8.91
CA ILE A 233 0.72 -0.25 9.65
C ILE A 233 -0.19 -1.38 10.11
N ASP A 234 -0.43 -1.46 11.42
CA ASP A 234 -1.50 -2.27 11.98
C ASP A 234 -2.84 -1.59 11.70
N THR A 235 -3.67 -2.20 10.86
CA THR A 235 -4.95 -1.62 10.39
C THR A 235 -6.06 -1.66 11.45
N SER A 236 -5.81 -2.30 12.60
CA SER A 236 -6.71 -2.31 13.76
C SER A 236 -6.39 -1.19 14.74
N SER A 237 -5.11 -0.89 14.95
CA SER A 237 -4.64 0.05 15.98
C SER A 237 -4.05 1.35 15.45
N GLY A 238 -3.70 1.41 14.16
CA GLY A 238 -2.98 2.53 13.54
C GLY A 238 -1.49 2.58 13.93
N GLN A 239 -0.95 1.54 14.57
CA GLN A 239 0.47 1.51 14.92
C GLN A 239 1.33 1.39 13.67
N VAL A 240 2.18 2.39 13.46
CA VAL A 240 3.18 2.46 12.39
C VAL A 240 4.52 1.94 12.91
N ALA A 241 5.18 1.08 12.15
CA ALA A 241 6.52 0.61 12.41
C ALA A 241 7.39 0.76 11.16
N TYR A 242 8.62 1.24 11.32
CA TYR A 242 9.61 1.20 10.25
C TYR A 242 10.03 -0.24 9.99
N GLU A 243 10.12 -0.63 8.72
CA GLU A 243 10.53 -1.98 8.32
C GLU A 243 11.93 -1.98 7.68
N PHE A 244 12.14 -1.17 6.63
CA PHE A 244 13.42 -1.06 5.94
C PHE A 244 13.46 0.19 5.05
N HIS A 245 14.63 0.50 4.49
CA HIS A 245 14.78 1.45 3.39
C HIS A 245 14.98 0.70 2.08
N GLN A 246 14.42 1.25 1.01
CA GLN A 246 14.55 0.70 -0.32
C GLN A 246 15.98 0.92 -0.84
N ASP A 247 16.41 0.04 -1.75
CA ASP A 247 17.78 0.03 -2.26
C ASP A 247 17.83 0.85 -3.55
N VAL A 248 17.67 2.16 -3.38
CA VAL A 248 17.60 3.17 -4.44
C VAL A 248 18.50 4.36 -4.08
N GLU A 249 18.83 5.19 -5.07
CA GLU A 249 19.61 6.40 -4.80
C GLU A 249 18.73 7.45 -4.11
N SER A 250 19.33 8.33 -3.31
CA SER A 250 18.58 9.34 -2.55
C SER A 250 17.75 10.30 -3.40
N GLY A 251 18.15 10.50 -4.67
CA GLY A 251 17.41 11.30 -5.63
C GLY A 251 16.25 10.58 -6.28
N ASP A 252 16.26 9.23 -6.31
CA ASP A 252 15.23 8.42 -6.95
C ASP A 252 13.89 8.59 -6.24
N GLU A 253 12.82 8.41 -7.00
CA GLU A 253 11.46 8.46 -6.48
C GLU A 253 10.96 7.03 -6.26
N VAL A 254 10.53 6.72 -5.04
CA VAL A 254 9.84 5.45 -4.80
C VAL A 254 8.39 5.55 -5.22
N GLN A 255 7.82 4.43 -5.66
CA GLN A 255 6.47 4.39 -6.20
C GLN A 255 5.67 3.23 -5.55
N GLY A 256 4.74 2.65 -6.29
CA GLY A 256 3.85 1.59 -5.88
C GLY A 256 4.50 0.31 -5.34
N ILE A 257 3.74 -0.43 -4.54
CA ILE A 257 4.16 -1.65 -3.86
C ILE A 257 3.08 -2.73 -3.96
N ALA A 258 3.46 -3.91 -4.43
CA ALA A 258 2.63 -5.11 -4.40
C ALA A 258 3.14 -6.08 -3.34
N ALA A 259 2.23 -6.79 -2.68
CA ALA A 259 2.57 -7.92 -1.84
C ALA A 259 2.16 -9.22 -2.53
N TRP A 260 3.08 -10.18 -2.58
CA TRP A 260 2.78 -11.54 -2.98
C TRP A 260 3.02 -12.50 -1.83
N ASP A 261 1.94 -13.09 -1.33
CA ASP A 261 2.00 -14.15 -0.34
C ASP A 261 2.20 -15.52 -1.03
N PHE A 262 3.35 -16.16 -0.79
CA PHE A 262 3.58 -17.54 -1.22
C PHE A 262 2.98 -18.56 -0.23
N GLY A 263 2.26 -18.07 0.79
CA GLY A 263 1.68 -18.88 1.86
C GLY A 263 2.72 -19.19 2.94
N PRO A 264 2.66 -20.39 3.56
CA PRO A 264 3.55 -20.73 4.68
C PRO A 264 5.06 -20.66 4.37
N SER A 265 5.44 -20.69 3.08
CA SER A 265 6.83 -20.55 2.63
C SER A 265 7.36 -19.10 2.63
N GLY A 266 6.53 -18.12 3.01
CA GLY A 266 6.88 -16.71 3.07
C GLY A 266 6.21 -15.89 1.99
N GLY A 267 6.76 -14.71 1.69
CA GLY A 267 6.22 -13.83 0.67
C GLY A 267 7.24 -12.78 0.23
N GLN A 268 6.83 -11.98 -0.74
CA GLN A 268 7.63 -10.91 -1.32
C GLN A 268 6.86 -9.60 -1.34
N LEU A 269 7.59 -8.50 -1.15
CA LEU A 269 7.16 -7.18 -1.56
C LEU A 269 7.83 -6.85 -2.88
N HIS A 270 7.07 -6.36 -3.84
CA HIS A 270 7.56 -5.93 -5.14
C HIS A 270 7.31 -4.44 -5.26
N ILE A 271 8.37 -3.65 -5.40
CA ILE A 271 8.28 -2.19 -5.36
C ILE A 271 8.79 -1.62 -6.68
N VAL A 272 7.98 -0.79 -7.32
CA VAL A 272 8.40 -0.02 -8.48
C VAL A 272 9.07 1.27 -8.05
N ASN A 273 10.18 1.64 -8.68
CA ASN A 273 10.97 2.84 -8.36
C ASN A 273 11.45 3.54 -9.63
N VAL A 274 11.41 4.87 -9.66
CA VAL A 274 11.81 5.69 -10.81
C VAL A 274 13.13 6.38 -10.52
N GLY A 275 14.08 6.26 -11.46
CA GLY A 275 15.39 6.88 -11.32
C GLY A 275 15.34 8.42 -11.34
N SER A 276 16.41 9.07 -10.91
CA SER A 276 16.49 10.54 -10.85
C SER A 276 17.43 11.19 -11.87
N GLY A 277 17.17 12.47 -12.20
CA GLY A 277 17.97 13.23 -13.16
C GLY A 277 17.93 12.61 -14.55
N TRP A 278 19.09 12.31 -15.16
CA TRP A 278 19.14 11.58 -16.44
C TRP A 278 18.59 10.15 -16.34
N LYS A 279 18.46 9.61 -15.11
CA LYS A 279 17.89 8.30 -14.85
C LYS A 279 16.37 8.29 -14.71
N SER A 280 15.67 9.41 -14.84
CA SER A 280 14.20 9.44 -14.86
C SER A 280 13.57 8.66 -16.00
N ILE A 281 14.39 8.27 -16.98
CA ILE A 281 13.98 7.33 -18.02
C ILE A 281 13.95 5.87 -17.54
N PHE A 282 14.55 5.52 -16.39
CA PHE A 282 14.60 4.16 -15.87
C PHE A 282 13.53 3.93 -14.81
N LEU A 283 12.82 2.83 -14.98
CA LEU A 283 11.97 2.23 -13.96
C LEU A 283 12.61 0.93 -13.50
N TYR A 284 12.58 0.68 -12.19
CA TYR A 284 13.01 -0.57 -11.58
C TYR A 284 11.81 -1.26 -10.95
N LEU A 285 11.74 -2.57 -11.03
CA LEU A 285 10.95 -3.39 -10.10
C LEU A 285 11.92 -4.18 -9.24
N GLN A 286 11.90 -3.91 -7.94
CA GLN A 286 12.75 -4.56 -6.96
C GLN A 286 11.90 -5.52 -6.13
N HIS A 287 12.49 -6.62 -5.67
CA HIS A 287 11.79 -7.58 -4.82
C HIS A 287 12.49 -7.68 -3.47
N TYR A 288 11.69 -7.80 -2.42
CA TYR A 288 12.13 -7.91 -1.05
C TYR A 288 11.52 -9.14 -0.42
N THR A 289 12.34 -9.98 0.19
CA THR A 289 11.89 -11.13 0.97
C THR A 289 12.18 -10.89 2.44
N ARG A 290 11.30 -11.34 3.30
CA ARG A 290 11.54 -11.34 4.74
C ARG A 290 12.62 -12.39 5.06
N THR A 291 13.75 -11.98 5.61
CA THR A 291 14.73 -12.94 6.16
C THR A 291 14.23 -13.42 7.53
N GLY A 292 14.21 -14.73 7.71
CA GLY A 292 13.86 -15.44 8.94
C GLY A 292 14.78 -16.63 9.13
#